data_AF-A0A644Y895-F1
#
_entry.id   AF-A0A644Y895-F1
#
_cell.length_a   1.000
_cell.length_b   1.000
_cell.length_c   1.000
_cell.angle_alpha   90.00
_cell.angle_beta   90.00
_cell.angle_gamma   90.00
#
_symmetry.space_group_name_H-M   'P 1'
#
loop_
_entity.id
_entity.type
_entity.pdbx_description
1 polymer ?
#
loop_
_entity_poly.entity_id
_entity_poly.type
_entity_poly.pdbx_seq_one_letter_code
_entity_poly.pdbx_strand_id
1 'polypeptide(L)'
;MFKTRKGLNLRAVGEDPGAADAAGINVIKYKYFATCSGAVISGFGGLYFVMEYLGGTWQNNGFGDRGWLAIALVILALWRPARAIWGCILFGGLYILFAYVPFGDATQEIFKMLPYLVTIIVLIISSARESKENQAPKSLGLSYFREDR
;
A
#
# COMPACT_ATOMS: atom_id res chain seq x y z
N MET A 1 -9.33 12.39 -3.59
CA MET A 1 -9.98 11.87 -2.36
C MET A 1 -10.50 12.97 -1.43
N PHE A 2 -9.80 14.09 -1.24
CA PHE A 2 -10.21 15.13 -0.26
C PHE A 2 -11.30 16.12 -0.73
N LYS A 3 -11.76 16.05 -1.98
CA LYS A 3 -12.76 16.99 -2.54
C LYS A 3 -13.99 16.33 -3.15
N THR A 4 -13.98 15.01 -3.37
CA THR A 4 -15.09 14.28 -4.01
C THR A 4 -16.01 13.65 -2.98
N ARG A 5 -17.33 13.75 -3.19
CA ARG A 5 -18.37 13.21 -2.28
C ARG A 5 -18.11 11.76 -1.87
N LYS A 6 -17.76 10.90 -2.85
CA LYS A 6 -17.42 9.49 -2.59
C LYS A 6 -16.18 9.31 -1.69
N GLY A 7 -15.19 10.20 -1.80
CA GLY A 7 -13.97 10.16 -1.00
C GLY A 7 -14.17 10.65 0.43
N LEU A 8 -14.99 11.70 0.62
CA LEU A 8 -15.39 12.13 1.96
C LEU A 8 -16.24 11.07 2.66
N ASN A 9 -17.20 10.45 1.96
CA ASN A 9 -18.04 9.40 2.52
C ASN A 9 -17.20 8.18 2.96
N LEU A 10 -16.20 7.78 2.17
CA LEU A 10 -15.31 6.67 2.52
C LEU A 10 -14.45 6.98 3.75
N ARG A 11 -13.96 8.22 3.87
CA ARG A 11 -13.15 8.66 5.03
C ARG A 11 -14.01 8.77 6.29
N ALA A 12 -15.23 9.30 6.18
CA ALA A 12 -16.20 9.36 7.28
C ALA A 12 -16.54 7.96 7.81
N VAL A 13 -16.79 6.99 6.91
CA VAL A 13 -17.03 5.59 7.27
C VAL A 13 -15.84 4.94 8.00
N GLY A 14 -14.60 5.38 7.72
CA GLY A 14 -13.39 4.87 8.36
C GLY A 14 -13.01 5.57 9.68
N GLU A 15 -13.41 6.83 9.87
CA GLU A 15 -13.19 7.54 11.14
C GLU A 15 -14.28 7.23 12.17
N ASP A 16 -15.56 7.34 11.78
CA ASP A 16 -16.69 7.04 12.66
C ASP A 16 -17.87 6.45 11.85
N PRO A 17 -18.06 5.12 11.87
CA PRO A 17 -19.15 4.47 11.16
C PRO A 17 -20.53 4.81 11.75
N GLY A 18 -20.63 5.16 13.04
CA GLY A 18 -21.88 5.57 13.67
C GLY A 18 -22.35 6.94 13.17
N ALA A 19 -21.43 7.90 13.11
CA ALA A 19 -21.69 9.22 12.54
C ALA A 19 -22.04 9.15 11.04
N ALA A 20 -21.41 8.24 10.30
CA ALA A 20 -21.70 8.04 8.88
C ALA A 20 -23.12 7.46 8.63
N ASP A 21 -23.59 6.53 9.46
CA ASP A 21 -24.96 5.99 9.35
C ASP A 21 -26.01 7.04 9.73
N ALA A 22 -25.73 7.89 10.74
CA ALA A 22 -26.59 9.02 11.12
C ALA A 22 -26.71 10.06 9.98
N ALA A 23 -25.68 10.22 9.17
CA ALA A 23 -25.69 11.05 7.96
C ALA A 23 -26.39 10.37 6.75
N GLY A 24 -26.93 9.16 6.91
CA GLY A 24 -27.66 8.42 5.87
C GLY A 24 -26.77 7.62 4.91
N ILE A 25 -25.48 7.43 5.22
CA ILE A 25 -24.55 6.66 4.39
C ILE A 25 -24.61 5.19 4.77
N ASN A 26 -24.85 4.30 3.80
CA ASN A 26 -24.84 2.86 4.05
C ASN A 26 -23.41 2.33 4.26
N VAL A 27 -22.98 2.30 5.52
CA VAL A 27 -21.63 1.88 5.97
C VAL A 27 -21.26 0.49 5.44
N ILE A 28 -22.17 -0.48 5.52
CA ILE A 28 -21.92 -1.89 5.14
C ILE A 28 -21.58 -1.97 3.64
N LYS A 29 -22.39 -1.36 2.78
CA LYS A 29 -22.15 -1.37 1.33
C LYS A 29 -20.82 -0.71 0.97
N TYR A 30 -20.48 0.41 1.62
CA TYR A 30 -19.20 1.09 1.38
C TYR A 30 -18.00 0.26 1.83
N LYS A 31 -18.06 -0.40 2.99
CA LYS A 31 -17.00 -1.30 3.47
C LYS A 31 -16.80 -2.48 2.53
N TYR A 32 -17.88 -3.16 2.12
CA TYR A 32 -17.79 -4.29 1.18
C TYR A 32 -17.20 -3.87 -0.17
N PHE A 33 -17.68 -2.75 -0.74
CA PHE A 33 -17.18 -2.28 -2.04
C PHE A 33 -15.70 -1.90 -1.97
N ALA A 34 -15.27 -1.24 -0.89
CA ALA A 34 -13.87 -0.88 -0.69
C ALA A 34 -12.96 -2.13 -0.54
N THR A 35 -13.39 -3.12 0.25
CA THR A 35 -12.61 -4.37 0.42
C THR A 35 -12.56 -5.18 -0.86
N CYS A 36 -13.68 -5.37 -1.55
CA CYS A 36 -13.72 -6.12 -2.81
C CYS A 36 -12.88 -5.45 -3.90
N SER A 37 -12.98 -4.13 -4.06
CA SER A 37 -12.16 -3.41 -5.06
C SER A 37 -10.67 -3.49 -4.74
N GLY A 38 -10.28 -3.39 -3.46
CA GLY A 38 -8.90 -3.59 -3.03
C GLY A 38 -8.39 -5.02 -3.30
N ALA A 39 -9.20 -6.03 -2.99
CA ALA A 39 -8.88 -7.43 -3.24
C ALA A 39 -8.67 -7.72 -4.74
N VAL A 40 -9.53 -7.16 -5.61
CA VAL A 40 -9.40 -7.29 -7.06
C VAL A 40 -8.07 -6.70 -7.55
N ILE A 41 -7.72 -5.48 -7.12
CA ILE A 41 -6.46 -4.83 -7.53
C ILE A 41 -5.24 -5.62 -7.04
N SER A 42 -5.26 -6.10 -5.79
CA SER A 42 -4.18 -6.93 -5.25
C SER A 42 -4.07 -8.27 -5.98
N GLY A 43 -5.20 -8.87 -6.36
CA GLY A 43 -5.25 -10.11 -7.13
C GLY A 43 -4.65 -9.95 -8.53
N PHE A 44 -4.97 -8.86 -9.23
CA PHE A 44 -4.36 -8.54 -10.53
C PHE A 44 -2.84 -8.34 -10.43
N GLY A 45 -2.36 -7.70 -9.36
CA GLY A 45 -0.92 -7.56 -9.11
C GLY A 45 -0.20 -8.90 -8.95
N GLY A 46 -0.80 -9.82 -8.18
CA GLY A 46 -0.29 -11.19 -8.02
C GLY A 46 -0.33 -12.00 -9.31
N LEU A 47 -1.41 -11.89 -10.08
CA LEU A 47 -1.56 -12.56 -11.38
C LEU A 47 -0.47 -12.10 -12.36
N TYR A 48 -0.26 -10.78 -12.49
CA TYR A 48 0.78 -10.22 -13.34
C TYR A 48 2.17 -10.71 -12.93
N PHE A 49 2.45 -10.75 -11.62
CA PHE A 49 3.71 -11.29 -11.11
C PHE A 49 3.93 -12.76 -11.50
N VAL A 50 2.93 -13.61 -11.33
CA VAL A 50 3.06 -15.04 -11.65
C VAL A 50 3.20 -15.27 -13.16
N MET A 51 2.48 -14.52 -13.99
CA MET A 51 2.58 -14.68 -15.45
C MET A 51 3.92 -14.21 -16.00
N GLU A 52 4.37 -13.00 -15.62
CA GLU A 52 5.57 -12.40 -16.18
C GLU A 52 6.85 -12.99 -15.58
N TYR A 53 6.92 -13.08 -14.24
CA TYR A 53 8.18 -13.42 -13.57
C TYR A 53 8.41 -14.93 -13.44
N LEU A 54 7.36 -15.72 -13.29
CA LEU A 54 7.46 -17.17 -13.13
C LEU A 54 7.18 -17.92 -14.45
N GLY A 55 6.83 -17.19 -15.52
CA GLY A 55 6.51 -17.78 -16.83
C GLY A 55 5.34 -18.78 -16.76
N GLY A 56 4.45 -18.64 -15.78
CA GLY A 56 3.35 -19.59 -15.53
C GLY A 56 3.77 -20.91 -14.88
N THR A 57 5.02 -21.05 -14.43
CA THR A 57 5.53 -22.26 -13.78
C THR A 57 5.73 -22.06 -12.28
N TRP A 58 5.55 -23.10 -11.48
CA TRP A 58 5.83 -23.00 -10.04
C TRP A 58 7.34 -23.13 -9.80
N GLN A 59 7.96 -22.09 -9.25
CA GLN A 59 9.35 -22.12 -8.78
C GLN A 59 9.41 -22.09 -7.25
N ASN A 60 10.20 -22.99 -6.67
CA ASN A 60 10.58 -22.89 -5.26
C ASN A 60 11.36 -21.59 -5.06
N ASN A 61 10.87 -20.73 -4.16
CA ASN A 61 11.38 -19.38 -3.86
C ASN A 61 11.10 -18.30 -4.94
N GLY A 62 10.03 -18.41 -5.72
CA GLY A 62 9.69 -17.41 -6.76
C GLY A 62 9.51 -15.96 -6.28
N PHE A 63 9.21 -15.74 -5.00
CA PHE A 63 9.10 -14.40 -4.41
C PHE A 63 10.40 -13.89 -3.77
N GLY A 64 11.31 -14.76 -3.35
CA GLY A 64 12.59 -14.39 -2.71
C GLY A 64 12.45 -13.31 -1.63
N ASP A 65 13.32 -12.28 -1.73
CA ASP A 65 13.39 -11.09 -0.88
C ASP A 65 12.35 -9.99 -1.23
N ARG A 66 11.58 -10.17 -2.31
CA ARG A 66 10.72 -9.11 -2.87
C ARG A 66 9.48 -8.83 -2.02
N GLY A 67 9.06 -9.81 -1.22
CA GLY A 67 7.97 -9.62 -0.25
C GLY A 67 8.29 -8.54 0.78
N TRP A 68 9.56 -8.40 1.16
CA TRP A 68 9.99 -7.35 2.09
C TRP A 68 9.87 -5.95 1.49
N LEU A 69 10.22 -5.80 0.21
CA LEU A 69 10.08 -4.55 -0.51
C LEU A 69 8.61 -4.09 -0.60
N ALA A 70 7.68 -5.04 -0.78
CA ALA A 70 6.25 -4.76 -0.75
C ALA A 70 5.78 -4.23 0.61
N ILE A 71 6.21 -4.86 1.71
CA ILE A 71 5.89 -4.40 3.08
C ILE A 71 6.43 -2.98 3.31
N ALA A 72 7.68 -2.73 2.93
CA ALA A 72 8.29 -1.42 3.11
C ALA A 72 7.57 -0.32 2.31
N LEU A 73 7.07 -0.65 1.12
CA LEU A 73 6.29 0.26 0.29
C LEU A 73 4.93 0.59 0.93
N VAL A 74 4.25 -0.42 1.47
CA VAL A 74 2.98 -0.24 2.21
C VAL A 74 3.19 0.67 3.42
N ILE A 75 4.29 0.49 4.15
CA ILE A 75 4.64 1.37 5.27
C ILE A 75 4.86 2.79 4.74
N LEU A 76 5.68 2.99 3.71
CA LEU A 76 5.96 4.30 3.13
C LEU A 76 4.69 5.05 2.65
N ALA A 77 3.70 4.32 2.14
CA ALA A 77 2.44 4.90 1.68
C ALA A 77 1.66 5.61 2.81
N LEU A 78 1.90 5.29 4.09
CA LEU A 78 1.33 5.93 5.28
C LEU A 78 -0.18 6.29 5.10
N TRP A 79 -1.02 5.28 4.85
CA TRP A 79 -2.48 5.40 4.64
C TRP A 79 -2.94 6.38 3.54
N ARG A 80 -2.02 6.95 2.76
CA ARG A 80 -2.30 7.91 1.69
C ARG A 80 -2.03 7.27 0.32
N PRO A 81 -3.09 6.96 -0.45
CA PRO A 81 -2.94 6.27 -1.74
C PRO A 81 -2.12 7.07 -2.76
N ALA A 82 -2.14 8.41 -2.67
CA ALA A 82 -1.31 9.26 -3.53
C ALA A 82 0.20 9.05 -3.28
N ARG A 83 0.62 8.82 -2.04
CA ARG A 83 2.02 8.52 -1.72
C ARG A 83 2.40 7.11 -2.15
N ALA A 84 1.46 6.17 -2.07
CA ALA A 84 1.67 4.80 -2.55
C ALA A 84 2.07 4.77 -4.03
N ILE A 85 1.39 5.54 -4.89
CA ILE A 85 1.68 5.60 -6.33
C ILE A 85 3.11 6.09 -6.59
N TRP A 86 3.51 7.21 -5.96
CA TRP A 86 4.87 7.73 -6.08
C TRP A 86 5.91 6.77 -5.49
N GLY A 87 5.59 6.10 -4.38
CA GLY A 87 6.41 5.06 -3.79
C GLY A 87 6.65 3.90 -4.75
N CYS A 88 5.59 3.38 -5.39
CA CYS A 88 5.69 2.32 -6.41
C CYS A 88 6.61 2.69 -7.56
N ILE A 89 6.47 3.90 -8.11
CA ILE A 89 7.29 4.37 -9.24
C ILE A 89 8.76 4.49 -8.83
N LEU A 90 9.03 5.05 -7.66
CA LEU A 90 10.38 5.24 -7.16
C LEU A 90 11.06 3.90 -6.84
N PHE A 91 10.39 3.00 -6.13
CA PHE A 91 10.92 1.68 -5.80
C PHE A 91 11.07 0.79 -7.04
N GLY A 92 10.10 0.81 -7.97
CA GLY A 92 10.22 0.09 -9.25
C GLY A 92 11.37 0.63 -10.11
N GLY A 93 11.55 1.96 -10.14
CA GLY A 93 12.67 2.60 -10.83
C GLY A 93 14.02 2.23 -10.24
N LEU A 94 14.17 2.33 -8.91
CA LEU A 94 15.38 1.88 -8.19
C LEU A 94 15.66 0.40 -8.42
N TYR A 95 14.60 -0.42 -8.49
CA TYR A 95 14.73 -1.85 -8.76
C TYR A 95 15.18 -2.13 -10.20
N ILE A 96 14.74 -1.38 -11.22
CA ILE A 96 15.23 -1.62 -12.59
C ILE A 96 16.62 -1.02 -12.82
N LEU A 97 16.97 0.04 -12.08
CA LEU A 97 18.19 0.82 -12.27
C LEU A 97 19.46 -0.04 -12.15
N PHE A 98 19.47 -1.02 -11.23
CA PHE A 98 20.64 -1.90 -11.06
C PHE A 98 20.91 -2.76 -12.30
N ALA A 99 19.88 -3.10 -13.09
CA ALA A 99 20.02 -3.96 -14.25
C ALA A 99 20.63 -3.25 -15.47
N TYR A 100 20.55 -1.91 -15.51
CA TYR A 100 20.99 -1.10 -16.66
C TYR A 100 22.39 -0.49 -16.49
N VAL A 101 22.96 -0.50 -15.28
CA VAL A 101 24.29 0.06 -15.03
C VAL A 101 25.31 -1.06 -14.85
N PRO A 102 26.27 -1.24 -15.78
CA PRO A 102 27.27 -2.30 -15.68
C PRO A 102 28.37 -1.89 -14.70
N PHE A 103 28.17 -2.19 -13.41
CA PHE A 103 29.24 -2.17 -12.42
C PHE A 103 29.70 -3.59 -12.11
N GLY A 104 30.99 -3.77 -11.82
CA GLY A 104 31.59 -5.08 -11.52
C GLY A 104 30.94 -5.79 -10.33
N ASP A 105 31.04 -7.13 -10.31
CA ASP A 105 30.28 -8.03 -9.42
C ASP A 105 30.27 -7.64 -7.93
N ALA A 106 31.37 -7.07 -7.41
CA ALA A 106 31.46 -6.63 -6.01
C ALA A 106 30.61 -5.39 -5.67
N THR A 107 30.25 -4.56 -6.66
CA THR A 107 29.44 -3.34 -6.47
C THR A 107 27.94 -3.61 -6.59
N GLN A 108 27.55 -4.70 -7.25
CA GLN A 108 26.13 -5.07 -7.38
C GLN A 108 25.47 -5.38 -6.04
N GLU A 109 26.18 -6.01 -5.10
CA GLU A 109 25.66 -6.31 -3.75
C GLU A 109 25.36 -5.03 -2.94
N ILE A 110 26.17 -3.98 -3.11
CA ILE A 110 25.93 -2.67 -2.47
C ILE A 110 24.66 -2.03 -3.06
N PHE A 111 24.43 -2.18 -4.36
CA PHE A 111 23.25 -1.67 -5.03
C PHE A 111 21.97 -2.45 -4.70
N LYS A 112 22.05 -3.75 -4.40
CA LYS A 112 20.90 -4.51 -3.88
C LYS A 112 20.39 -3.98 -2.53
N MET A 113 21.23 -3.26 -1.78
CA MET A 113 20.83 -2.62 -0.51
C MET A 113 20.20 -1.22 -0.67
N LEU A 114 20.30 -0.59 -1.85
CA LEU A 114 19.73 0.75 -2.10
C LEU A 114 18.24 0.87 -1.75
N PRO A 115 17.36 -0.08 -2.12
CA PRO A 115 15.95 -0.01 -1.77
C PRO A 115 15.77 0.11 -0.25
N TYR A 116 16.56 -0.62 0.53
CA TYR A 116 16.53 -0.60 2.00
C TYR A 116 17.07 0.71 2.59
N LEU A 117 18.13 1.28 2.00
CA LEU A 117 18.62 2.59 2.44
C LEU A 117 17.59 3.69 2.16
N VAL A 118 16.92 3.62 1.02
CA VAL A 118 15.83 4.55 0.68
C VAL A 118 14.64 4.38 1.63
N THR A 119 14.26 3.15 2.01
CA THR A 119 13.20 2.97 3.01
C THR A 119 13.58 3.61 4.33
N ILE A 120 14.82 3.43 4.81
CA ILE A 120 15.29 4.02 6.08
C ILE A 120 15.24 5.55 6.02
N ILE A 121 15.76 6.16 4.96
CA ILE A 121 15.74 7.63 4.81
C ILE A 121 14.30 8.16 4.78
N VAL A 122 13.43 7.51 4.02
CA VAL A 122 12.03 7.94 3.92
C VAL A 122 11.28 7.72 5.23
N LEU A 123 11.56 6.64 5.96
CA LEU A 123 10.99 6.39 7.28
C LEU A 123 11.40 7.48 8.27
N ILE A 124 12.68 7.89 8.28
CA ILE A 124 13.17 8.98 9.13
C ILE A 124 12.44 10.29 8.81
N ILE A 125 12.33 10.65 7.52
CA ILE A 125 11.62 11.86 7.08
C ILE A 125 10.13 11.79 7.43
N SER A 126 9.51 10.63 7.23
CA SER A 126 8.09 10.40 7.47
C SER A 126 7.76 10.43 8.97
N SER A 127 8.62 9.84 9.81
CA SER A 127 8.52 9.85 11.27
C SER A 127 8.75 11.25 11.84
N ALA A 128 9.67 12.04 11.27
CA ALA A 128 9.88 13.42 11.68
C ALA A 128 8.69 14.32 11.31
N ARG A 129 7.84 13.90 10.36
CA ARG A 129 6.71 14.65 9.83
C ARG A 129 5.39 14.08 10.33
N GLU A 130 5.34 13.87 11.64
CA GLU A 130 4.19 13.36 12.38
C GLU A 130 2.99 14.31 12.26
N SER A 131 2.17 14.06 11.25
CA SER A 131 0.90 14.76 11.05
C SER A 131 -0.23 13.80 11.39
N LYS A 132 -1.15 14.26 12.26
CA LYS A 132 -2.39 13.57 12.69
C LYS A 132 -3.19 12.96 11.55
N GLU A 133 -3.06 13.46 10.31
CA GLU A 133 -3.71 12.91 9.12
C GLU A 133 -3.14 11.58 8.59
N ASN A 134 -1.98 11.13 9.08
CA ASN A 134 -1.38 9.86 8.65
C ASN A 134 -1.74 8.68 9.55
N GLN A 135 -2.57 8.89 10.57
CA GLN A 135 -2.96 7.83 11.51
C GLN A 135 -3.95 6.89 10.84
N ALA A 136 -3.90 5.62 11.24
CA ALA A 136 -4.84 4.61 10.80
C ALA A 136 -6.28 5.07 11.13
N PRO A 137 -7.28 4.75 10.28
CA PRO A 137 -8.67 5.03 10.57
C PRO A 137 -9.05 4.46 11.95
N LYS A 138 -9.70 5.26 12.80
CA LYS A 138 -10.04 4.84 14.16
C LYS A 138 -10.96 3.61 14.20
N SER A 139 -11.78 3.40 13.17
CA SER A 139 -12.68 2.26 13.08
C SER A 139 -12.07 1.03 12.38
N LEU A 140 -10.76 1.02 12.14
CA LEU A 140 -10.13 -0.08 11.41
C LEU A 140 -10.11 -1.35 12.27
N GLY A 141 -10.64 -2.46 11.74
CA GLY A 141 -10.72 -3.74 12.45
C GLY A 141 -11.88 -3.87 13.45
N LEU A 142 -12.68 -2.83 13.65
CA LEU A 142 -13.88 -2.89 14.49
C LEU A 142 -15.11 -3.32 13.67
N SER A 143 -15.79 -4.36 14.15
CA SER A 143 -17.10 -4.78 13.63
C SER A 143 -18.13 -3.70 13.91
N TYR A 144 -18.89 -3.31 12.90
CA TYR A 144 -19.98 -2.34 13.05
C TYR A 144 -21.31 -3.08 12.99
N PHE A 145 -22.05 -3.06 14.10
CA PHE A 145 -23.41 -3.57 14.19
C PHE A 145 -24.37 -2.40 14.24
N ARG A 146 -25.39 -2.42 13.38
CA ARG A 146 -26.37 -1.32 13.28
C ARG A 146 -27.36 -1.30 14.45
N GLU A 147 -27.39 -2.38 15.22
CA GLU A 147 -28.32 -2.63 16.33
C GLU A 147 -27.82 -2.18 17.70
N ASP A 148 -26.52 -1.85 17.86
CA ASP A 148 -25.92 -1.37 19.14
C ASP A 148 -26.19 0.14 19.40
N ARG A 149 -27.43 0.60 19.21
CA ARG A 149 -27.84 1.97 19.54
C ARG A 149 -28.10 2.17 21.02
#